data_AF-A0A3M2LBD8-F1
#
_entry.id   AF-A0A3M2LBD8-F1
#
_cell.length_a   1.000
_cell.length_b   1.000
_cell.length_c   1.000
_cell.angle_alpha   90.00
_cell.angle_beta   90.00
_cell.angle_gamma   90.00
#
_symmetry.space_group_name_H-M   'P 1'
#
loop_
_entity.id
_entity.type
_entity.pdbx_description
1 polymer ?
#
loop_
_entity_poly.entity_id
_entity_poly.type
_entity_poly.pdbx_seq_one_letter_code
_entity_poly.pdbx_strand_id
1 'polypeptide(L)'
;MAVPNPPFAVRPLLPADPGRLGGHRLVGRLGSGAQGVVYLGEGPDGPVAIKLLHERLLDDARARARFVRELSLLPRVAGFCTARFLGTGEHGDRPFLVSEYVPGPSLRDLVAGHGPRRGTDLDRLAVSSITALAAIHRAGIVHRDLNPRNILLGPDGPRVIDFGVARALDGGAPAVTGPTPAATG
;
A
#
# COMPACT_ATOMS: atom_id res chain seq x y z
N MET A 1 -16.11 19.50 -26.93
CA MET A 1 -15.83 18.16 -26.36
C MET A 1 -15.03 18.37 -25.09
N ALA A 2 -15.57 17.97 -23.94
CA ALA A 2 -14.79 17.98 -22.69
C ALA A 2 -13.71 16.90 -22.79
N VAL A 3 -12.46 17.28 -22.54
CA VAL A 3 -11.37 16.32 -22.34
C VAL A 3 -11.78 15.35 -21.22
N PRO A 4 -11.75 14.03 -21.45
CA PRO A 4 -12.01 13.06 -20.38
C PRO A 4 -10.96 13.27 -19.28
N ASN A 5 -11.43 13.34 -18.04
CA ASN A 5 -10.60 13.49 -16.84
C ASN A 5 -9.47 12.43 -16.88
N PRO A 6 -8.18 12.79 -16.70
CA PRO A 6 -7.11 11.80 -16.79
C PRO A 6 -7.25 10.78 -15.66
N PRO A 7 -6.75 9.54 -15.85
CA PRO A 7 -6.71 8.54 -14.78
C PRO A 7 -5.91 9.16 -13.62
N PHE A 8 -6.50 9.24 -12.43
CA PHE A 8 -5.89 9.60 -11.13
C PHE A 8 -4.58 10.35 -11.26
N ALA A 9 -4.69 11.67 -11.46
CA ALA A 9 -3.63 12.48 -12.06
C ALA A 9 -2.27 12.25 -11.40
N VAL A 10 -1.37 11.61 -12.15
CA VAL A 10 0.05 11.57 -11.84
C VAL A 10 0.54 13.02 -11.86
N ARG A 11 0.91 13.54 -10.69
CA ARG A 11 1.40 14.91 -10.57
C ARG A 11 2.88 14.97 -10.93
N PRO A 12 3.39 16.09 -11.46
CA PRO A 12 4.82 16.26 -11.66
C PRO A 12 5.62 16.03 -10.38
N LEU A 13 6.86 15.56 -10.52
CA LEU A 13 7.83 15.56 -9.43
C LEU A 13 8.14 17.00 -9.01
N LEU A 14 8.36 17.20 -7.72
CA LEU A 14 8.90 18.45 -7.18
C LEU A 14 10.42 18.49 -7.32
N PRO A 15 11.06 19.68 -7.31
CA PRO A 15 12.51 19.79 -7.40
C PRO A 15 13.30 19.03 -6.32
N ALA A 16 12.69 18.82 -5.15
CA ALA A 16 13.28 18.08 -4.04
C ALA A 16 12.99 16.57 -4.06
N ASP A 17 12.15 16.09 -4.99
CA ASP A 17 11.87 14.67 -5.12
C ASP A 17 13.07 13.96 -5.78
N PRO A 18 13.39 12.72 -5.36
CA PRO A 18 14.45 11.96 -5.99
C PRO A 18 14.09 11.62 -7.44
N GLY A 19 15.07 11.64 -8.36
CA GLY A 19 14.85 11.20 -9.74
C GLY A 19 14.74 9.68 -9.88
N ARG A 20 15.30 8.92 -8.93
CA ARG A 20 15.30 7.45 -8.90
C ARG A 20 15.19 6.92 -7.46
N LEU A 21 14.53 5.77 -7.30
CA LEU A 21 14.49 4.98 -6.06
C LEU A 21 14.62 3.50 -6.40
N GLY A 22 15.54 2.78 -5.73
CA GLY A 22 15.70 1.33 -5.94
C GLY A 22 15.98 0.93 -7.39
N GLY A 23 16.66 1.78 -8.17
CA GLY A 23 16.91 1.57 -9.60
C GLY A 23 15.77 2.05 -10.52
N HIS A 24 14.56 2.24 -10.00
CA HIS A 24 13.40 2.72 -10.76
C HIS A 24 13.49 4.22 -11.02
N ARG A 25 13.28 4.65 -12.27
CA ARG A 25 13.10 6.08 -12.61
C ARG A 25 11.73 6.54 -12.16
N LEU A 26 11.66 7.65 -11.43
CA LEU A 26 10.39 8.23 -11.01
C LEU A 26 9.80 9.08 -12.14
N VAL A 27 8.51 8.92 -12.38
CA VAL A 27 7.75 9.59 -13.44
C VAL A 27 6.88 10.72 -12.87
N GLY A 28 6.41 10.56 -11.63
CA GLY A 28 5.58 11.56 -10.97
C GLY A 28 5.10 11.11 -9.60
N ARG A 29 4.25 11.92 -8.97
CA ARG A 29 3.67 11.68 -7.65
C ARG A 29 2.24 11.18 -7.78
N LEU A 30 1.96 10.06 -7.14
CA LEU A 30 0.61 9.51 -6.98
C LEU A 30 -0.06 10.10 -5.74
N GLY A 31 0.70 10.29 -4.65
CA GLY A 31 0.15 10.66 -3.35
C GLY A 31 1.18 11.24 -2.39
N SER A 32 0.71 11.92 -1.36
CA SER A 32 1.53 12.37 -0.22
C SER A 32 0.64 12.39 1.01
N GLY A 33 1.16 11.91 2.14
CA GLY A 33 0.42 11.87 3.39
C GLY A 33 1.35 11.76 4.59
N ALA A 34 0.79 11.55 5.78
CA ALA A 34 1.54 11.55 7.03
C ALA A 34 2.74 10.59 7.06
N GLN A 35 2.64 9.45 6.36
CA GLN A 35 3.67 8.41 6.36
C GLN A 35 4.70 8.54 5.23
N GLY A 36 4.49 9.42 4.26
CA GLY A 36 5.39 9.48 3.11
C GLY A 36 4.78 10.00 1.82
N VAL A 37 5.58 9.85 0.76
CA VAL A 37 5.22 10.21 -0.62
C VAL A 37 5.17 8.94 -1.45
N VAL A 38 4.11 8.81 -2.25
CA VAL A 38 3.95 7.70 -3.20
C VAL A 38 4.23 8.23 -4.61
N TYR A 39 5.18 7.60 -5.29
CA TYR A 39 5.62 7.92 -6.63
C TYR A 39 5.20 6.84 -7.62
N LEU A 40 4.94 7.26 -8.86
CA LEU A 40 4.91 6.36 -10.01
C LEU A 40 6.35 6.20 -10.51
N GLY A 41 6.79 4.96 -10.69
CA GLY A 41 8.09 4.65 -11.25
C GLY A 41 8.01 3.64 -12.38
N GLU A 42 9.10 3.52 -13.12
CA GLU A 42 9.26 2.50 -14.17
C GLU A 42 9.87 1.22 -13.60
N GLY A 43 9.25 0.08 -13.89
CA GLY A 43 9.76 -1.24 -13.59
C GLY A 43 10.00 -2.08 -14.85
N PRO A 44 10.75 -3.18 -14.73
CA PRO A 44 11.08 -4.07 -15.85
C PRO A 44 9.84 -4.73 -16.47
N ASP A 45 8.84 -5.05 -15.64
CA ASP A 45 7.61 -5.74 -16.06
C ASP A 45 6.40 -4.79 -16.19
N GLY A 46 6.63 -3.48 -16.07
CA GLY A 46 5.59 -2.46 -16.08
C GLY A 46 5.77 -1.39 -15.00
N PRO A 47 4.85 -0.42 -14.91
CA PRO A 47 4.90 0.64 -13.92
C PRO A 47 4.79 0.11 -12.48
N VAL A 48 5.47 0.79 -11.56
CA VAL A 48 5.48 0.46 -10.12
C VAL A 48 5.04 1.65 -9.28
N ALA A 49 4.45 1.39 -8.12
CA ALA A 49 4.20 2.38 -7.10
C ALA A 49 5.31 2.29 -6.04
N ILE A 50 5.94 3.42 -5.72
CA ILE A 50 7.05 3.49 -4.77
C ILE A 50 6.69 4.43 -3.64
N LYS A 51 6.52 3.89 -2.42
CA LYS A 51 6.23 4.67 -1.22
C LYS A 51 7.52 4.93 -0.46
N LEU A 52 8.01 6.16 -0.49
CA LEU A 52 9.15 6.62 0.31
C LEU A 52 8.62 7.16 1.64
N LEU A 53 9.05 6.57 2.76
CA LEU A 53 8.57 6.97 4.08
C LEU A 53 9.20 8.29 4.54
N HIS A 54 8.50 9.02 5.41
CA HIS A 54 9.04 10.24 6.03
C HIS A 54 10.01 9.90 7.17
N GLU A 55 9.72 8.84 7.91
CA GLU A 55 10.48 8.35 9.05
C GLU A 55 11.84 7.78 8.63
N ARG A 56 12.85 8.06 9.45
CA ARG A 56 14.22 7.55 9.27
C ARG A 56 14.41 6.29 10.13
N LEU A 57 15.20 5.33 9.65
CA LEU A 57 15.45 4.10 10.41
C LEU A 57 16.44 4.27 11.58
N LEU A 58 17.08 5.43 11.70
CA LEU A 58 18.17 5.67 12.63
C LEU A 58 17.72 6.01 14.07
N ASP A 59 16.46 6.39 14.26
CA ASP A 59 16.02 7.05 15.50
C ASP A 59 15.57 6.05 16.59
N ASP A 60 15.23 4.80 16.25
CA ASP A 60 14.85 3.74 17.22
C ASP A 60 15.21 2.33 16.71
N ALA A 61 16.21 1.70 17.33
CA ALA A 61 16.67 0.36 16.98
C ALA A 61 15.59 -0.73 17.15
N ARG A 62 14.67 -0.57 18.10
CA ARG A 62 13.54 -1.51 18.31
C ARG A 62 12.49 -1.33 17.22
N ALA A 63 12.16 -0.09 16.86
CA ALA A 63 11.27 0.19 15.74
C ALA A 63 11.85 -0.34 14.43
N ARG A 64 13.14 -0.11 14.17
CA ARG A 64 13.83 -0.65 13.01
C ARG A 64 13.76 -2.18 12.95
N ALA A 65 14.04 -2.87 14.05
CA ALA A 65 13.94 -4.32 14.11
C ALA A 65 12.52 -4.84 13.85
N ARG A 66 11.49 -4.16 14.38
CA ARG A 66 10.09 -4.47 14.06
C ARG A 66 9.78 -4.25 12.59
N PHE A 67 10.18 -3.11 12.03
CA PHE A 67 9.96 -2.77 10.63
C PHE A 67 10.59 -3.80 9.69
N VAL A 68 11.88 -4.13 9.88
CA VAL A 68 12.57 -5.16 9.08
C VAL A 68 11.87 -6.52 9.18
N ARG A 69 11.40 -6.90 10.37
CA ARG A 69 10.62 -8.13 10.54
C ARG A 69 9.32 -8.09 9.74
N GLU A 70 8.53 -7.02 9.83
CA GLU A 70 7.28 -6.90 9.06
C GLU A 70 7.55 -6.92 7.54
N LEU A 71 8.62 -6.24 7.08
CA LEU A 71 9.01 -6.28 5.67
C LEU A 71 9.33 -7.68 5.17
N SER A 72 9.95 -8.52 6.00
CA SER A 72 10.26 -9.91 5.64
C SER A 72 9.02 -10.78 5.42
N LEU A 73 7.85 -10.35 5.92
CA LEU A 73 6.57 -11.06 5.75
C LEU A 73 5.84 -10.65 4.47
N LEU A 74 6.07 -9.44 3.95
CA LEU A 74 5.36 -8.91 2.77
C LEU A 74 5.39 -9.83 1.54
N PRO A 75 6.51 -10.49 1.18
CA PRO A 75 6.54 -11.42 0.06
C PRO A 75 5.57 -12.61 0.17
N ARG A 76 5.08 -12.91 1.38
CA ARG A 76 4.13 -14.01 1.62
C ARG A 76 2.67 -13.64 1.30
N VAL A 77 2.38 -12.36 1.10
CA VAL A 77 1.02 -11.88 0.80
C VAL A 77 0.70 -12.18 -0.67
N ALA A 78 -0.34 -12.98 -0.90
CA ALA A 78 -0.77 -13.33 -2.24
C ALA A 78 -1.41 -12.14 -2.98
N GLY A 79 -0.89 -11.78 -4.15
CA GLY A 79 -1.27 -10.60 -4.95
C GLY A 79 -2.60 -10.68 -5.71
N PHE A 80 -3.58 -11.51 -5.28
CA PHE A 80 -4.85 -11.64 -6.02
C PHE A 80 -5.85 -10.52 -5.71
N CYS A 81 -5.93 -10.06 -4.46
CA CYS A 81 -6.79 -8.93 -4.03
C CYS A 81 -5.98 -7.79 -3.39
N THR A 82 -4.66 -7.88 -3.45
CA THR A 82 -3.73 -6.89 -2.89
C THR A 82 -2.76 -6.44 -3.97
N ALA A 83 -2.26 -5.21 -3.89
CA ALA A 83 -1.12 -4.83 -4.72
C ALA A 83 0.09 -5.70 -4.36
N ARG A 84 0.66 -6.38 -5.35
CA ARG A 84 1.84 -7.23 -5.20
C ARG A 84 3.02 -6.41 -4.69
N PHE A 85 3.64 -6.87 -3.62
CA PHE A 85 4.90 -6.34 -3.15
C PHE A 85 6.04 -6.81 -4.07
N LEU A 86 6.87 -5.88 -4.51
CA LEU A 86 7.96 -6.12 -5.46
C LEU A 86 9.35 -5.94 -4.84
N GLY A 87 9.43 -5.22 -3.72
CA GLY A 87 10.70 -5.05 -3.02
C GLY A 87 10.72 -3.84 -2.10
N THR A 88 11.88 -3.61 -1.52
CA THR A 88 12.15 -2.51 -0.59
C THR A 88 13.61 -2.11 -0.71
N GLY A 89 13.94 -0.93 -0.22
CA GLY A 89 15.30 -0.48 -0.06
C GLY A 89 15.33 0.80 0.76
N GLU A 90 16.47 1.48 0.73
CA GLU A 90 16.68 2.73 1.45
C GLU A 90 17.18 3.81 0.49
N HIS A 91 16.71 5.04 0.70
CA HIS A 91 17.21 6.22 0.01
C HIS A 91 17.71 7.23 1.04
N GLY A 92 19.03 7.31 1.17
CA GLY A 92 19.65 7.88 2.37
C GLY A 92 19.37 6.95 3.55
N ASP A 93 18.68 7.46 4.56
CA ASP A 93 18.25 6.76 5.77
C ASP A 93 16.73 6.50 5.83
N ARG A 94 16.02 6.83 4.75
CA ARG A 94 14.57 6.65 4.63
C ARG A 94 14.24 5.37 3.85
N PRO A 95 13.42 4.48 4.40
CA PRO A 95 13.02 3.27 3.70
C PRO A 95 11.99 3.60 2.61
N PHE A 96 12.01 2.82 1.54
CA PHE A 96 10.97 2.81 0.53
C PHE A 96 10.44 1.40 0.29
N LEU A 97 9.19 1.33 -0.16
CA LEU A 97 8.49 0.11 -0.56
C LEU A 97 8.14 0.21 -2.03
N VAL A 98 8.30 -0.89 -2.75
CA VAL A 98 7.94 -1.02 -4.17
C VAL A 98 6.80 -2.03 -4.26
N SER A 99 5.71 -1.64 -4.92
CA SER A 99 4.60 -2.52 -5.28
C SER A 99 4.25 -2.37 -6.76
N GLU A 100 3.45 -3.30 -7.27
CA GLU A 100 2.80 -3.07 -8.57
C GLU A 100 2.01 -1.76 -8.54
N TYR A 101 2.00 -1.05 -9.66
CA TYR A 101 1.11 0.07 -9.85
C TYR A 101 -0.28 -0.44 -10.23
N VAL A 102 -1.30 -0.08 -9.45
CA VAL A 102 -2.70 -0.39 -9.76
C VAL A 102 -3.33 0.86 -10.39
N PRO A 103 -3.63 0.87 -11.70
CA PRO A 103 -4.29 2.00 -12.34
C PRO A 103 -5.77 2.03 -11.95
N GLY A 104 -6.17 2.99 -11.12
CA GLY A 104 -7.56 3.08 -10.68
C GLY A 104 -7.82 4.09 -9.55
N PRO A 105 -9.08 4.52 -9.35
CA PRO A 105 -9.42 5.42 -8.25
C PRO A 105 -9.24 4.74 -6.92
N SER A 106 -9.02 5.51 -5.87
CA SER A 106 -9.38 5.01 -4.54
C SER A 106 -10.90 4.87 -4.42
N LEU A 107 -11.37 3.92 -3.61
CA LEU A 107 -12.79 3.76 -3.31
C LEU A 107 -13.36 5.07 -2.74
N ARG A 108 -12.57 5.81 -1.94
CA ARG A 108 -12.94 7.14 -1.46
C ARG A 108 -13.29 8.08 -2.61
N ASP A 109 -12.41 8.21 -3.61
CA ASP A 109 -12.60 9.18 -4.69
C ASP A 109 -13.76 8.74 -5.59
N LEU A 110 -13.90 7.43 -5.82
CA LEU A 110 -15.04 6.88 -6.54
C LEU A 110 -16.36 7.22 -5.84
N VAL A 111 -16.45 7.01 -4.52
CA VAL A 111 -17.66 7.30 -3.73
C VAL A 111 -17.92 8.80 -3.64
N ALA A 112 -16.88 9.62 -3.51
CA ALA A 112 -17.03 11.08 -3.48
C ALA A 112 -17.58 11.63 -4.81
N GLY A 113 -17.16 11.07 -5.94
CA GLY A 113 -17.60 11.51 -7.27
C GLY A 113 -18.93 10.92 -7.74
N HIS A 114 -19.26 9.69 -7.33
CA HIS A 114 -20.35 8.90 -7.92
C HIS A 114 -21.34 8.33 -6.88
N GLY A 115 -21.13 8.61 -5.60
CA GLY A 115 -21.95 8.11 -4.51
C GLY A 115 -21.63 6.66 -4.09
N PRO A 116 -22.36 6.13 -3.09
CA PRO A 116 -22.12 4.80 -2.53
C PRO A 116 -22.29 3.68 -3.55
N ARG A 117 -21.48 2.63 -3.42
CA ARG A 117 -21.64 1.40 -4.22
C ARG A 117 -22.80 0.57 -3.69
N ARG A 118 -23.52 -0.11 -4.58
CA ARG A 118 -24.72 -0.91 -4.29
C ARG A 118 -24.73 -2.19 -5.12
N GLY A 119 -25.54 -3.16 -4.69
CA GLY A 119 -25.71 -4.44 -5.37
C GLY A 119 -24.39 -5.15 -5.63
N THR A 120 -24.26 -5.76 -6.81
CA THR A 120 -23.11 -6.57 -7.21
C THR A 120 -21.76 -5.85 -7.05
N ASP A 121 -21.70 -4.53 -7.23
CA ASP A 121 -20.45 -3.78 -7.06
C ASP A 121 -20.01 -3.69 -5.59
N LEU A 122 -20.98 -3.56 -4.69
CA LEU A 122 -20.70 -3.59 -3.25
C LEU A 122 -20.28 -5.02 -2.83
N ASP A 123 -20.94 -6.04 -3.36
CA ASP A 123 -20.60 -7.44 -3.07
C ASP A 123 -19.17 -7.77 -3.52
N ARG A 124 -18.79 -7.36 -4.74
CA ARG A 124 -17.41 -7.52 -5.25
C ARG A 124 -16.39 -6.78 -4.39
N LEU A 125 -16.71 -5.58 -3.92
CA LEU A 125 -15.84 -4.83 -3.01
C LEU A 125 -15.66 -5.55 -1.67
N ALA A 126 -16.76 -6.06 -1.09
CA ALA A 126 -16.72 -6.79 0.17
C ALA A 126 -15.89 -8.07 0.04
N VAL A 127 -16.17 -8.89 -0.98
CA VAL A 127 -15.46 -10.15 -1.23
C VAL A 127 -13.97 -9.90 -1.48
N SER A 128 -13.61 -8.93 -2.33
CA SER A 128 -12.20 -8.62 -2.60
C SER A 128 -11.48 -8.12 -1.35
N SER A 129 -12.11 -7.24 -0.57
CA SER A 129 -11.53 -6.68 0.66
C SER A 129 -11.30 -7.77 1.73
N ILE A 130 -12.27 -8.66 1.93
CA ILE A 130 -12.14 -9.78 2.88
C ILE A 130 -11.08 -10.78 2.40
N THR A 131 -11.04 -11.08 1.10
CA THR A 131 -10.03 -11.97 0.50
C THR A 131 -8.62 -11.39 0.68
N ALA A 132 -8.45 -10.09 0.44
CA ALA A 132 -7.20 -9.38 0.69
C ALA A 132 -6.78 -9.45 2.16
N LEU A 133 -7.68 -9.13 3.09
CA LEU A 133 -7.42 -9.23 4.53
C LEU A 133 -7.04 -10.65 4.94
N ALA A 134 -7.74 -11.67 4.43
CA ALA A 134 -7.42 -13.06 4.72
C ALA A 134 -6.04 -13.47 4.18
N ALA A 135 -5.61 -12.95 3.02
CA ALA A 135 -4.27 -13.17 2.51
C ALA A 135 -3.20 -12.49 3.37
N ILE A 136 -3.44 -11.25 3.78
CA ILE A 136 -2.53 -10.47 4.66
C ILE A 136 -2.40 -11.15 6.03
N HIS A 137 -3.51 -11.58 6.63
CA HIS A 137 -3.51 -12.24 7.93
C HIS A 137 -2.82 -13.61 7.89
N ARG A 138 -3.00 -14.38 6.81
CA ARG A 138 -2.27 -15.64 6.61
C ARG A 138 -0.75 -15.45 6.50
N ALA A 139 -0.29 -14.29 6.03
CA ALA A 139 1.13 -13.95 6.03
C ALA A 139 1.67 -13.53 7.41
N GLY A 140 0.79 -13.39 8.42
CA GLY A 140 1.14 -12.93 9.78
C GLY A 140 1.14 -11.42 9.94
N ILE A 141 0.55 -10.68 8.99
CA ILE A 141 0.52 -9.21 8.99
C ILE A 141 -0.88 -8.73 9.39
N VAL A 142 -0.97 -7.61 10.10
CA VAL A 142 -2.24 -6.91 10.34
C VAL A 142 -2.21 -5.58 9.57
N HIS A 143 -3.21 -5.32 8.72
CA HIS A 143 -3.20 -4.13 7.86
C HIS A 143 -3.21 -2.80 8.65
N ARG A 144 -3.96 -2.73 9.76
CA ARG A 144 -4.08 -1.59 10.71
C ARG A 144 -4.65 -0.28 10.16
N ASP A 145 -4.63 -0.07 8.85
CA ASP A 145 -5.15 1.14 8.20
C ASP A 145 -6.08 0.82 7.01
N LEU A 146 -6.94 -0.19 7.12
CA LEU A 146 -7.88 -0.46 6.04
C LEU A 146 -8.98 0.61 6.05
N ASN A 147 -9.03 1.41 4.99
CA ASN A 147 -10.03 2.45 4.78
C ASN A 147 -10.25 2.67 3.26
N PRO A 148 -11.29 3.40 2.83
CA PRO A 148 -11.59 3.58 1.40
C PRO A 148 -10.47 4.23 0.55
N ARG A 149 -9.48 4.90 1.15
CA ARG A 149 -8.31 5.42 0.42
C ARG A 149 -7.34 4.30 0.03
N ASN A 150 -7.29 3.24 0.82
CA ASN A 150 -6.36 2.12 0.66
C ASN A 150 -6.98 0.95 -0.13
N ILE A 151 -8.07 1.21 -0.85
CA ILE A 151 -8.69 0.28 -1.79
C ILE A 151 -8.69 0.97 -3.15
N LEU A 152 -7.88 0.47 -4.08
CA LEU A 152 -7.83 0.96 -5.46
C LEU A 152 -8.74 0.12 -6.35
N LEU A 153 -9.45 0.77 -7.26
CA LEU A 153 -10.43 0.16 -8.17
C LEU A 153 -9.73 -0.07 -9.50
N GLY A 154 -8.91 -1.12 -9.56
CA GLY A 154 -8.13 -1.48 -10.74
C GLY A 154 -8.98 -2.03 -11.90
N PRO A 155 -8.39 -2.21 -13.08
CA PRO A 155 -9.10 -2.69 -14.27
C PRO A 155 -9.71 -4.09 -14.05
N ASP A 156 -9.04 -4.94 -13.28
CA ASP A 156 -9.47 -6.31 -12.97
C ASP A 156 -10.21 -6.41 -11.64
N GLY A 157 -10.52 -5.28 -11.01
CA GLY A 157 -11.27 -5.20 -9.76
C GLY A 157 -10.52 -4.57 -8.59
N PRO A 158 -11.13 -4.57 -7.38
CA PRO A 158 -10.59 -3.89 -6.22
C PRO A 158 -9.30 -4.52 -5.72
N ARG A 159 -8.34 -3.68 -5.32
CA ARG A 159 -7.03 -4.03 -4.76
C ARG A 159 -6.82 -3.29 -3.45
N VAL A 160 -6.51 -4.02 -2.37
CA VAL A 160 -6.03 -3.41 -1.13
C VAL A 160 -4.55 -3.04 -1.28
N ILE A 161 -4.17 -1.84 -0.85
CA ILE A 161 -2.82 -1.30 -0.92
C ILE A 161 -2.32 -0.88 0.46
N ASP A 162 -1.06 -0.45 0.57
CA ASP A 162 -0.52 0.17 1.78
C ASP A 162 -0.68 -0.70 3.04
N PHE A 163 -0.19 -1.94 2.95
CA PHE A 163 -0.02 -2.83 4.10
C PHE A 163 0.67 -2.03 5.22
N GLY A 164 0.03 -1.85 6.38
CA GLY A 164 0.41 -0.88 7.43
C GLY A 164 1.75 -1.09 8.12
N VAL A 165 2.78 -1.57 7.42
CA VAL A 165 4.16 -1.75 7.84
C VAL A 165 4.78 -0.43 8.29
N ALA A 166 4.35 0.71 7.73
CA ALA A 166 4.74 2.03 8.23
C ALA A 166 4.37 2.22 9.73
N ARG A 167 3.27 1.62 10.20
CA ARG A 167 2.89 1.66 11.63
C ARG A 167 3.83 0.89 12.55
N ALA A 168 4.74 0.06 12.02
CA ALA A 168 5.76 -0.60 12.82
C ALA A 168 6.83 0.40 13.33
N LEU A 169 6.98 1.53 12.62
CA LEU A 169 7.87 2.63 12.98
C LEU A 169 7.27 3.52 14.08
N ASP A 170 5.94 3.68 14.12
CA ASP A 170 5.20 4.55 15.07
C ASP A 170 5.25 4.10 16.55
N GLY A 171 6.08 3.13 16.94
CA GLY A 171 6.18 2.68 18.34
C GLY A 171 4.97 1.91 18.89
N GLY A 172 3.89 1.77 18.11
CA GLY A 172 2.68 1.05 18.51
C GLY A 172 2.97 -0.42 18.83
N ALA A 173 2.39 -0.93 19.92
CA ALA A 173 2.60 -2.28 20.41
C ALA A 173 2.46 -3.35 19.28
N PRO A 174 3.27 -4.42 19.32
CA PRO A 174 3.06 -5.55 18.42
C PRO A 174 1.63 -6.06 18.60
N ALA A 175 0.96 -6.40 17.50
CA ALA A 175 -0.26 -7.18 17.62
C ALA A 175 0.19 -8.57 18.09
N VAL A 176 -0.02 -8.86 19.38
CA VAL A 176 0.05 -10.22 19.88
C VAL A 176 -1.12 -10.98 19.25
N THR A 177 -0.87 -11.65 18.14
CA THR A 177 -1.69 -12.80 17.74
C THR A 177 -1.29 -13.96 18.62
N GLY A 178 -1.79 -13.96 19.86
CA GLY A 178 -1.73 -15.13 20.72
C GLY A 178 -2.55 -16.26 20.10
N PRO A 179 -2.15 -17.53 20.27
CA PRO A 179 -2.99 -18.65 19.86
C PRO A 179 -4.32 -18.56 20.61
N THR A 180 -5.43 -18.61 19.86
CA THR A 180 -6.77 -18.75 20.42
C THR A 180 -6.77 -19.93 21.39
N PRO A 181 -7.17 -19.77 22.66
CA PRO A 181 -7.32 -20.92 23.55
C PRO A 181 -8.35 -21.85 22.91
N ALA A 182 -7.95 -23.10 22.67
CA ALA A 182 -8.89 -24.13 22.26
C ALA A 182 -9.96 -24.22 23.35
N ALA A 183 -11.22 -23.94 22.97
CA ALA A 183 -12.36 -24.22 23.83
C ALA A 183 -12.37 -25.72 24.09
N THR A 184 -12.03 -26.10 25.31
CA THR A 184 -12.25 -27.46 25.82
C THR A 184 -13.71 -27.52 26.24
N GLY A 185 -14.39 -28.59 25.81
CA GLY A 185 -15.85 -28.77 25.91
C GLY A 185 -16.40 -29.03 27.31
#